data_AF-X1VWS4-F1
#
_entry.id   AF-X1VWS4-F1
#
_cell.length_a   1.000
_cell.length_b   1.000
_cell.length_c   1.000
_cell.angle_alpha   90.00
_cell.angle_beta   90.00
_cell.angle_gamma   90.00
#
_symmetry.space_group_name_H-M   'P 1'
#
loop_
_entity.id
_entity.type
_entity.pdbx_description
1 polymer ?
#
loop_
_entity_poly.entity_id
_entity_poly.type
_entity_poly.pdbx_seq_one_letter_code
_entity_poly.pdbx_strand_id
1 'polypeptide(L)'
;MLALLFAAEFEAVIEYRKWQPLLDVRFFRRSTVSASNLVSFTGQFTKIAIILFGVLFLQDTLRMSALGAGLAPLVAILSTLTRFACQALVVQLVAVQGQIDLLERRLCVEHRASEVSRRLETIPGIGVIGATAIAATVTDPKAFSSGREFAVWIGLVPRQSSTG
;
A
#
# COMPACT_ATOMS: atom_id res chain seq x y z
N MET A 1 -22.56 9.33 -12.89
CA MET A 1 -22.79 10.64 -13.56
C MET A 1 -22.32 11.82 -12.70
N LEU A 2 -22.67 11.89 -11.41
CA LEU A 2 -22.24 12.97 -10.48
C LEU A 2 -20.72 13.01 -10.17
N ALA A 3 -20.05 11.87 -10.01
CA ALA A 3 -18.60 11.84 -9.72
C ALA A 3 -17.70 12.29 -10.89
N LEU A 4 -18.26 12.33 -12.09
CA LEU A 4 -17.59 12.58 -13.37
C LEU A 4 -17.55 14.07 -13.72
N LEU A 5 -18.67 14.75 -13.45
CA LEU A 5 -18.72 16.20 -13.38
C LEU A 5 -17.72 16.69 -12.32
N PHE A 6 -17.66 16.05 -11.16
CA PHE A 6 -16.86 16.54 -10.04
C PHE A 6 -15.37 16.72 -10.35
N ALA A 7 -14.66 15.78 -10.99
CA ALA A 7 -13.20 15.91 -11.19
C ALA A 7 -12.81 16.90 -12.29
N ALA A 8 -13.51 16.88 -13.43
CA ALA A 8 -13.29 17.82 -14.53
C ALA A 8 -13.81 19.22 -14.18
N GLU A 9 -14.92 19.32 -13.43
CA GLU A 9 -15.35 20.57 -12.81
C GLU A 9 -14.37 21.00 -11.71
N PHE A 10 -13.71 20.11 -10.95
CA PHE A 10 -12.78 20.54 -9.91
C PHE A 10 -11.55 21.24 -10.51
N GLU A 11 -10.90 20.65 -11.51
CA GLU A 11 -9.80 21.31 -12.24
C GLU A 11 -10.29 22.56 -12.98
N ALA A 12 -11.42 22.48 -13.69
CA ALA A 12 -11.97 23.63 -14.39
C ALA A 12 -12.40 24.76 -13.42
N VAL A 13 -12.93 24.46 -12.23
CA VAL A 13 -13.32 25.42 -11.19
C VAL A 13 -12.10 26.03 -10.52
N ILE A 14 -11.04 25.24 -10.29
CA ILE A 14 -9.74 25.74 -9.80
C ILE A 14 -9.14 26.72 -10.83
N GLU A 15 -9.21 26.37 -12.11
CA GLU A 15 -8.60 27.15 -13.18
C GLU A 15 -9.46 28.38 -13.58
N TYR A 16 -10.79 28.29 -13.50
CA TYR A 16 -11.73 29.39 -13.71
C TYR A 16 -11.58 30.52 -12.67
N ARG A 17 -11.07 30.23 -11.47
CA ARG A 17 -10.77 31.26 -10.45
C ARG A 17 -9.48 32.03 -10.71
N LYS A 18 -8.64 31.62 -11.67
CA LYS A 18 -7.41 32.34 -12.02
C LYS A 18 -7.69 33.36 -13.12
N TRP A 19 -7.16 34.57 -12.95
CA TRP A 19 -7.30 35.67 -13.91
C TRP A 19 -6.62 35.40 -15.27
N GLN A 20 -5.72 34.43 -15.33
CA GLN A 20 -5.10 33.93 -16.56
C GLN A 20 -5.03 32.39 -16.50
N PRO A 21 -6.07 31.69 -16.97
CA PRO A 21 -6.06 30.23 -17.03
C PRO A 21 -5.03 29.75 -18.07
N LEU A 22 -4.35 28.64 -17.79
CA LEU A 22 -3.35 28.04 -18.69
C LEU A 22 -4.04 27.27 -19.82
N LEU A 23 -5.24 26.76 -19.57
CA LEU A 23 -6.11 26.08 -20.52
C LEU A 23 -7.35 26.93 -20.87
N ASP A 24 -7.76 26.96 -22.14
CA ASP A 24 -9.01 27.63 -22.54
C ASP A 24 -10.22 26.82 -22.03
N VAL A 25 -10.79 27.28 -20.91
CA VAL A 25 -11.94 26.66 -20.25
C VAL A 25 -13.18 26.56 -21.14
N ARG A 26 -13.29 27.35 -22.21
CA ARG A 26 -14.40 27.25 -23.19
C ARG A 26 -14.37 25.93 -23.97
N PHE A 27 -13.21 25.29 -24.08
CA PHE A 27 -13.06 23.98 -24.72
C PHE A 27 -13.88 22.88 -24.01
N PHE A 28 -13.93 22.92 -22.67
CA PHE A 28 -14.68 21.96 -21.86
C PHE A 28 -16.21 22.15 -21.93
N ARG A 29 -16.67 23.30 -22.46
CA ARG A 29 -18.09 23.62 -22.65
C ARG A 29 -18.67 23.02 -23.94
N ARG A 30 -17.82 22.45 -24.81
CA ARG A 30 -18.23 21.81 -26.07
C ARG A 30 -18.76 20.41 -25.78
N SER A 31 -20.02 20.15 -26.13
CA SER A 31 -20.70 18.87 -25.86
C SER A 31 -19.95 17.64 -26.35
N THR A 32 -19.26 17.73 -27.50
CA THR A 32 -18.41 16.67 -28.04
C THR A 32 -17.23 16.32 -27.13
N VAL A 33 -16.60 17.32 -26.52
CA VAL A 33 -15.45 17.12 -25.61
C VAL A 33 -15.94 16.56 -24.27
N SER A 34 -17.02 17.11 -23.72
CA SER A 34 -17.63 16.60 -22.48
C SER A 34 -18.08 15.14 -22.63
N ALA A 35 -18.69 14.80 -23.78
CA ALA A 35 -19.10 13.43 -24.08
C ALA A 35 -17.90 12.47 -24.24
N SER A 36 -16.84 12.89 -24.94
CA SER A 36 -15.61 12.11 -25.08
C SER A 36 -14.94 11.84 -23.72
N ASN A 37 -14.89 12.84 -22.86
CA ASN A 37 -14.35 12.71 -21.50
C ASN A 37 -15.22 11.77 -20.65
N LEU A 38 -16.55 11.86 -20.76
CA LEU A 38 -17.48 10.98 -20.08
C LEU A 38 -17.26 9.51 -20.45
N VAL A 39 -17.13 9.21 -21.74
CA VAL A 39 -16.88 7.85 -22.25
C VAL A 39 -15.53 7.34 -21.77
N SER A 40 -14.48 8.16 -21.87
CA SER A 40 -13.12 7.78 -21.47
C SER A 40 -13.03 7.46 -19.97
N PHE A 41 -13.61 8.31 -19.12
CA PHE A 41 -13.63 8.09 -17.69
C PHE A 41 -14.48 6.88 -17.31
N THR A 42 -15.65 6.70 -17.91
CA THR A 42 -16.50 5.52 -17.66
C THR A 42 -15.75 4.25 -18.01
N GLY A 43 -15.00 4.24 -19.12
CA GLY A 43 -14.12 3.15 -19.49
C GLY A 43 -13.01 2.90 -18.46
N GLN A 44 -12.34 3.93 -17.96
CA GLN A 44 -11.26 3.79 -16.97
C GLN A 44 -11.77 3.27 -15.62
N PHE A 45 -12.90 3.78 -15.12
CA PHE A 45 -13.47 3.30 -13.86
C PHE A 45 -13.99 1.87 -13.97
N THR A 46 -14.56 1.51 -15.11
CA THR A 46 -14.97 0.13 -15.38
C THR A 46 -13.77 -0.82 -15.38
N LYS A 47 -12.63 -0.41 -15.94
CA LYS A 47 -11.38 -1.20 -15.88
C LYS A 47 -10.90 -1.43 -14.44
N ILE A 48 -10.96 -0.41 -13.59
CA ILE A 48 -10.61 -0.57 -12.16
C ILE A 48 -11.50 -1.63 -11.51
N ALA A 49 -12.82 -1.56 -11.75
CA ALA A 49 -13.76 -2.55 -11.21
C ALA A 49 -13.47 -3.96 -11.72
N ILE A 50 -13.19 -4.12 -13.02
CA ILE A 50 -12.85 -5.42 -13.63
C ILE A 50 -11.55 -5.98 -13.04
N ILE A 51 -10.51 -5.14 -12.91
CA ILE A 51 -9.22 -5.57 -12.35
C ILE A 51 -9.40 -5.95 -10.89
N LEU A 52 -10.06 -5.11 -10.07
CA LEU A 52 -10.23 -5.36 -8.65
C LEU A 52 -11.06 -6.63 -8.40
N PHE A 53 -12.18 -6.78 -9.11
CA PHE A 53 -13.01 -7.97 -9.00
C PHE A 53 -12.30 -9.21 -9.55
N GLY A 54 -11.57 -9.09 -10.66
CA GLY A 54 -10.78 -10.18 -11.24
C GLY A 54 -9.68 -10.64 -10.29
N VAL A 55 -8.94 -9.72 -9.67
CA VAL A 55 -7.92 -10.04 -8.67
C VAL A 55 -8.53 -10.74 -7.45
N LEU A 56 -9.63 -10.23 -6.91
CA LEU A 56 -10.33 -10.85 -5.79
C LEU A 56 -10.85 -12.25 -6.14
N PHE A 57 -11.41 -12.42 -7.34
CA PHE A 57 -11.85 -13.72 -7.84
C PHE A 57 -10.69 -14.72 -7.96
N LEU A 58 -9.54 -14.30 -8.51
CA LEU A 58 -8.34 -15.13 -8.61
C LEU A 58 -7.81 -15.54 -7.22
N GLN A 59 -7.88 -14.64 -6.24
CA GLN A 59 -7.50 -14.96 -4.86
C GLN A 59 -8.46 -15.97 -4.23
N ASP A 60 -9.77 -15.75 -4.34
CA ASP A 60 -10.77 -16.58 -3.67
C ASP A 60 -10.98 -17.93 -4.35
N THR A 61 -11.20 -17.93 -5.67
CA THR A 61 -11.54 -19.13 -6.44
C THR A 61 -10.32 -19.95 -6.82
N LEU A 62 -9.24 -19.32 -7.30
CA LEU A 62 -8.01 -20.03 -7.70
C LEU A 62 -6.99 -20.14 -6.56
N ARG A 63 -7.33 -19.67 -5.34
CA ARG A 63 -6.45 -19.69 -4.16
C ARG A 63 -5.06 -19.09 -4.43
N MET A 64 -4.99 -18.13 -5.36
CA MET A 64 -3.74 -17.44 -5.67
C MET A 64 -3.37 -16.51 -4.52
N SER A 65 -2.07 -16.33 -4.29
CA SER A 65 -1.60 -15.29 -3.39
C SER A 65 -2.05 -13.92 -3.90
N ALA A 66 -2.25 -12.96 -2.99
CA ALA A 66 -2.71 -11.61 -3.37
C ALA A 66 -1.82 -10.97 -4.43
N LEU A 67 -0.53 -11.23 -4.31
CA LEU A 67 0.51 -10.81 -5.24
C LEU A 67 0.38 -11.49 -6.60
N GLY A 68 0.25 -12.82 -6.64
CA GLY A 68 0.12 -13.56 -7.89
C GLY A 68 -1.15 -13.17 -8.65
N ALA A 69 -2.26 -13.02 -7.93
CA ALA A 69 -3.53 -12.55 -8.48
C ALA A 69 -3.43 -11.12 -9.03
N GLY A 70 -2.73 -10.22 -8.33
CA GLY A 70 -2.50 -8.83 -8.77
C GLY A 70 -1.64 -8.71 -10.03
N LEU A 71 -0.66 -9.60 -10.21
CA LEU A 71 0.24 -9.59 -11.37
C LEU A 71 -0.33 -10.27 -12.61
N ALA A 72 -1.23 -11.25 -12.44
CA ALA A 72 -1.80 -12.02 -13.56
C ALA A 72 -2.45 -11.15 -14.66
N PRO A 73 -3.23 -10.10 -14.34
CA PRO A 73 -3.79 -9.20 -15.36
C PRO A 73 -2.73 -8.36 -16.08
N LEU A 74 -1.64 -7.99 -15.40
CA LEU A 74 -0.56 -7.19 -15.99
C LEU A 74 0.14 -7.98 -17.08
N VAL A 75 0.40 -9.27 -16.85
CA VAL A 75 0.99 -10.17 -17.85
C VAL A 75 0.16 -10.18 -19.14
N ALA A 76 -1.18 -10.13 -19.06
CA ALA A 76 -2.06 -10.13 -20.23
C ALA A 76 -1.98 -8.85 -21.07
N ILE A 77 -1.62 -7.71 -20.47
CA ILE A 77 -1.58 -6.39 -21.12
C ILE A 77 -0.19 -6.09 -21.72
N LEU A 78 0.85 -6.74 -21.20
CA LEU A 78 2.24 -6.52 -21.64
C LEU A 78 2.54 -7.18 -22.99
N SER A 79 3.39 -6.51 -23.78
CA SER A 79 3.98 -7.07 -25.00
C SER A 79 4.79 -8.34 -24.70
N THR A 80 4.95 -9.23 -25.68
CA THR A 80 5.59 -10.55 -25.49
C THR A 80 7.00 -10.44 -24.88
N LEU A 81 7.81 -9.48 -25.34
CA LEU A 81 9.17 -9.27 -24.82
C LEU A 81 9.16 -8.77 -23.38
N THR A 82 8.31 -7.79 -23.07
CA THR A 82 8.15 -7.27 -21.71
C THR A 82 7.62 -8.35 -20.76
N ARG A 83 6.70 -9.20 -21.24
CA ARG A 83 6.14 -10.32 -20.50
C ARG A 83 7.23 -11.30 -20.06
N PHE A 84 8.15 -11.64 -20.96
CA PHE A 84 9.26 -12.54 -20.67
C PHE A 84 10.22 -11.95 -19.62
N ALA A 85 10.59 -10.67 -19.75
CA ALA A 85 11.44 -9.99 -18.78
C ALA A 85 10.78 -9.89 -17.39
N CYS A 86 9.49 -9.55 -17.33
CA CYS A 86 8.74 -9.46 -16.08
C CYS A 86 8.53 -10.82 -15.42
N GLN A 87 8.37 -11.90 -16.18
CA GLN A 87 8.19 -13.25 -15.62
C GLN A 87 9.34 -13.65 -14.67
N ALA A 88 10.59 -13.34 -15.04
CA ALA A 88 11.73 -13.61 -14.17
C ALA A 88 11.62 -12.87 -12.82
N LEU A 89 11.19 -11.60 -12.85
CA LEU A 89 10.97 -10.81 -11.63
C LEU A 89 9.81 -11.34 -10.81
N VAL A 90 8.70 -11.74 -11.45
CA VAL A 90 7.54 -12.33 -10.75
C VAL A 90 7.96 -13.61 -10.01
N VAL A 91 8.74 -14.48 -10.65
CA VAL A 91 9.23 -15.71 -10.02
C VAL A 91 10.08 -15.40 -8.79
N GLN A 92 11.01 -14.44 -8.89
CA GLN A 92 11.83 -14.02 -7.74
C GLN A 92 10.98 -13.47 -6.60
N LEU A 93 10.01 -12.63 -6.94
CA LEU A 93 9.15 -11.97 -5.96
C LEU A 93 8.25 -12.97 -5.23
N VAL A 94 7.71 -13.98 -5.94
CA VAL A 94 6.98 -15.10 -5.34
C VAL A 94 7.87 -15.95 -4.44
N ALA A 95 9.12 -16.20 -4.84
CA ALA A 95 10.07 -16.95 -4.02
C ALA A 95 10.39 -16.23 -2.71
N VAL A 96 10.65 -14.91 -2.77
CA VAL A 96 10.90 -14.08 -1.58
C VAL A 96 9.66 -14.02 -0.70
N GLN A 97 8.45 -13.91 -1.25
CA GLN A 97 7.21 -13.97 -0.47
C GLN A 97 7.11 -15.30 0.30
N GLY A 98 7.43 -16.43 -0.34
CA GLY A 98 7.44 -17.73 0.34
C GLY A 98 8.45 -17.80 1.50
N GLN A 99 9.60 -17.13 1.37
CA GLN A 99 10.57 -17.02 2.47
C GLN A 99 10.04 -16.16 3.62
N ILE A 100 9.36 -15.05 3.32
CA ILE A 100 8.71 -14.20 4.32
C ILE A 100 7.68 -15.02 5.09
N ASP A 101 6.78 -15.72 4.41
CA ASP A 101 5.72 -16.52 5.05
C ASP A 101 6.30 -17.59 5.99
N LEU A 102 7.43 -18.21 5.62
CA LEU A 102 8.13 -19.18 6.46
C LEU A 102 8.70 -18.51 7.72
N LEU A 103 9.36 -17.36 7.56
CA LEU A 103 9.93 -16.61 8.68
C LEU A 103 8.85 -16.10 9.64
N GLU A 104 7.71 -15.62 9.13
CA GLU A 104 6.57 -15.20 9.94
C GLU A 104 6.01 -16.36 10.78
N ARG A 105 5.87 -17.56 10.18
CA ARG A 105 5.46 -18.75 10.93
C ARG A 105 6.44 -19.09 12.04
N ARG A 106 7.75 -19.02 11.77
CA ARG A 106 8.77 -19.28 12.80
C ARG A 106 8.71 -18.22 13.91
N LEU A 107 8.58 -16.95 13.56
CA LEU A 107 8.41 -15.85 14.51
C LEU A 107 7.22 -16.09 15.44
N CYS A 108 6.06 -16.50 14.91
CA CYS A 108 4.89 -16.83 15.71
C CYS A 108 5.14 -17.99 16.69
N VAL A 109 5.91 -19.00 16.30
CA VAL A 109 6.28 -20.12 17.19
C VAL A 109 7.19 -19.63 18.32
N GLU A 110 8.24 -18.87 18.00
CA GLU A 110 9.16 -18.32 19.00
C GLU A 110 8.45 -17.35 19.96
N HIS A 111 7.60 -16.47 19.43
CA HIS A 111 6.77 -15.55 20.19
C HIS A 111 5.89 -16.31 21.19
N ARG A 112 5.19 -17.37 20.73
CA ARG A 112 4.33 -18.18 21.61
C ARG A 112 5.11 -18.89 22.71
N ALA A 113 6.38 -19.22 22.49
CA ALA A 113 7.24 -19.79 23.54
C ALA A 113 7.75 -18.73 24.54
N SER A 114 7.97 -17.49 24.09
CA SER A 114 8.55 -16.41 24.90
C SER A 114 7.51 -15.67 25.76
N GLU A 115 7.59 -15.82 27.08
CA GLU A 115 6.72 -15.07 28.01
C GLU A 115 6.93 -13.55 27.90
N VAL A 116 8.19 -13.10 27.76
CA VAL A 116 8.53 -11.69 27.59
C VAL A 116 7.87 -11.13 26.34
N SER A 117 7.94 -11.85 25.22
CA SER A 117 7.33 -11.42 23.97
C SER A 117 5.81 -11.35 24.07
N ARG A 118 5.14 -12.37 24.65
CA ARG A 118 3.68 -12.33 24.86
C ARG A 118 3.25 -11.17 25.75
N ARG A 119 4.02 -10.85 26.80
CA ARG A 119 3.73 -9.69 27.66
C ARG A 119 3.87 -8.38 26.89
N LEU A 120 4.90 -8.23 26.07
CA LEU A 120 5.11 -7.02 25.25
C LEU A 120 4.02 -6.80 24.21
N GLU A 121 3.47 -7.85 23.61
CA GLU A 121 2.36 -7.74 22.64
C GLU A 121 1.08 -7.16 23.28
N THR A 122 0.89 -7.30 24.60
CA THR A 122 -0.27 -6.71 25.29
C THR A 122 -0.26 -5.18 25.30
N ILE A 123 0.87 -4.56 24.95
CA ILE A 123 0.99 -3.10 24.86
C ILE A 123 0.30 -2.63 23.56
N PRO A 124 -0.68 -1.71 23.64
CA PRO A 124 -1.36 -1.20 22.45
C PRO A 124 -0.37 -0.65 21.41
N GLY A 125 -0.50 -1.13 20.17
CA GLY A 125 0.38 -0.74 19.06
C GLY A 125 1.64 -1.60 18.91
N ILE A 126 1.93 -2.53 19.83
CA ILE A 126 3.03 -3.50 19.69
C ILE A 126 2.46 -4.85 19.27
N GLY A 127 2.66 -5.23 18.00
CA GLY A 127 2.29 -6.57 17.50
C GLY A 127 3.39 -7.62 17.70
N VAL A 128 3.10 -8.87 17.35
CA VAL A 128 4.02 -10.04 17.43
C VAL A 128 5.45 -9.73 16.95
N ILE A 129 5.60 -9.11 15.78
CA ILE A 129 6.92 -8.79 15.21
C ILE A 129 7.69 -7.82 16.12
N GLY A 130 7.05 -6.72 16.54
CA GLY A 130 7.66 -5.72 17.41
C GLY A 130 7.97 -6.30 18.80
N ALA A 131 7.05 -7.07 19.37
CA ALA A 131 7.24 -7.72 20.65
C ALA A 131 8.38 -8.74 20.64
N THR A 132 8.52 -9.51 19.55
CA THR A 132 9.61 -10.48 19.38
C THR A 132 10.94 -9.79 19.15
N ALA A 133 10.95 -8.72 18.33
CA ALA A 133 12.13 -7.91 18.10
C ALA A 133 12.65 -7.30 19.41
N ILE A 134 11.79 -6.62 20.19
CA ILE A 134 12.18 -6.02 21.47
C ILE A 134 12.72 -7.08 22.43
N ALA A 135 12.02 -8.22 22.57
CA ALA A 135 12.46 -9.31 23.43
C ALA A 135 13.81 -9.91 23.01
N ALA A 136 14.12 -9.92 21.70
CA ALA A 136 15.38 -10.42 21.18
C ALA A 136 16.52 -9.40 21.28
N THR A 137 16.22 -8.10 21.12
CA THR A 137 17.24 -7.04 21.12
C THR A 137 17.56 -6.49 22.51
N VAL A 138 16.60 -6.50 23.44
CA VAL A 138 16.79 -5.99 24.79
C VAL A 138 17.14 -7.15 25.72
N THR A 139 18.44 -7.43 25.83
CA THR A 139 18.95 -8.50 26.71
C THR A 139 18.99 -8.10 28.18
N ASP A 140 19.17 -6.81 28.49
CA ASP A 140 19.10 -6.27 29.86
C ASP A 140 18.24 -4.99 29.90
N PRO A 141 17.00 -5.06 30.44
CA PRO A 141 16.14 -3.89 30.61
C PRO A 141 16.73 -2.80 31.50
N LYS A 142 17.68 -3.14 32.39
CA LYS A 142 18.32 -2.18 33.29
C LYS A 142 19.33 -1.26 32.59
N ALA A 143 19.63 -1.52 31.32
CA ALA A 143 20.42 -0.63 30.49
C ALA A 143 19.74 0.73 30.27
N PHE A 144 18.43 0.84 30.51
CA PHE A 144 17.67 2.09 30.44
C PHE A 144 17.40 2.63 31.85
N SER A 145 17.72 3.91 32.07
CA SER A 145 17.46 4.62 33.33
C SER A 145 15.97 4.85 33.59
N SER A 146 15.15 4.90 32.53
CA SER A 146 13.71 5.08 32.62
C SER A 146 12.96 4.55 31.40
N GLY A 147 11.66 4.31 31.54
CA GLY A 147 10.78 3.96 30.42
C GLY A 147 10.72 5.05 29.33
N ARG A 148 10.97 6.32 29.68
CA ARG A 148 11.09 7.41 28.70
C ARG A 148 12.35 7.24 27.84
N GLU A 149 13.48 6.90 28.44
CA GLU A 149 14.72 6.64 27.70
C GLU A 149 14.56 5.43 26.76
N PHE A 150 13.89 4.39 27.23
CA PHE A 150 13.50 3.27 26.38
C PHE A 150 12.61 3.73 25.22
N ALA A 151 11.57 4.54 25.46
CA ALA A 151 10.69 5.07 24.43
C ALA A 151 11.42 5.94 23.39
N VAL A 152 12.45 6.67 23.80
CA VAL A 152 13.37 7.40 22.90
C VAL A 152 14.12 6.43 22.01
N TRP A 153 14.68 5.36 22.58
CA TRP A 153 15.45 4.37 21.84
C TRP A 153 14.61 3.64 20.77
N ILE A 154 13.35 3.29 21.06
CA ILE A 154 12.42 2.70 20.08
C ILE A 154 11.71 3.74 19.17
N GLY A 155 12.00 5.04 19.32
CA GLY A 155 11.46 6.09 18.46
C GLY A 155 9.97 6.43 18.67
N LEU A 156 9.41 6.13 19.85
CA LEU A 156 8.01 6.43 20.19
C LEU A 156 7.77 7.87 20.67
N VAL A 157 8.83 8.66 20.86
CA VAL A 157 8.72 10.08 21.24
C VAL A 157 8.91 10.99 20.03
N PRO A 158 8.18 12.12 19.95
CA PRO A 158 8.41 13.13 18.93
C PRO A 158 9.85 13.64 18.98
N ARG A 159 10.46 13.92 17.82
CA ARG A 159 11.79 14.54 17.74
C ARG A 159 11.79 15.85 18.54
N GLN A 160 12.60 15.94 19.58
CA GLN A 160 12.90 17.21 20.24
C GLN A 160 13.94 17.97 19.41
N SER A 161 13.53 19.06 18.79
CA SER A 161 14.43 20.10 18.28
C SER A 161 14.58 21.16 19.37
N SER A 162 15.67 21.09 20.14
CA SER A 162 16.09 22.22 20.98
C SER A 162 16.82 23.21 20.08
N THR A 163 16.17 24.33 19.77
CA THR A 163 16.87 25.52 19.27
C THR A 163 17.32 26.28 20.51
N GLY A 164 18.62 26.14 20.84
CA GLY A 164 19.28 27.03 21.78
C GLY A 164 19.32 28.46 21.28
#